data_AF-A0AAV9AGW9-F1
#
_entry.id   AF-A0AAV9AGW9-F1
#
_cell.length_a   1.000
_cell.length_b   1.000
_cell.length_c   1.000
_cell.angle_alpha   90.00
_cell.angle_beta   90.00
_cell.angle_gamma   90.00
#
_symmetry.space_group_name_H-M   'P 1'
#
loop_
_entity.id
_entity.type
_entity.pdbx_description
1 polymer ?
#
loop_
_entity_poly.entity_id
_entity_poly.type
_entity_poly.pdbx_seq_one_letter_code
_entity_poly.pdbx_strand_id
1 'polypeptide(L)'
;MKKMFIDLCLEQVKLGGRPGSNLKTSAWKKVREEFNNKNLTNYDQRQFKNYWDMLRKQWNAWKKLISITGLGEVAPGQTVQMDQERWDEQIKVIFIYL
;
A
#
# COMPACT_ATOMS: atom_id res chain seq x y z
N MET A 1 0.47 -10.58 7.29
CA MET A 1 -0.70 -9.68 7.22
C MET A 1 -0.71 -8.77 5.98
N LYS A 2 0.31 -7.90 5.75
CA LYS A 2 0.29 -6.94 4.62
C LYS A 2 0.08 -7.58 3.24
N LYS A 3 0.89 -8.59 2.90
CA LYS A 3 0.83 -9.30 1.62
C LYS A 3 -0.55 -9.91 1.37
N MET A 4 -1.07 -10.67 2.34
CA MET A 4 -2.40 -11.28 2.25
C MET A 4 -3.51 -10.25 2.02
N PHE A 5 -3.49 -9.13 2.75
CA PHE A 5 -4.45 -8.05 2.53
C PHE A 5 -4.38 -7.51 1.10
N ILE A 6 -3.18 -7.23 0.60
CA ILE A 6 -2.96 -6.75 -0.76
C ILE A 6 -3.44 -7.77 -1.79
N ASP A 7 -3.13 -9.06 -1.59
CA ASP A 7 -3.54 -10.14 -2.48
C ASP A 7 -5.07 -10.23 -2.59
N LEU A 8 -5.78 -10.22 -1.46
CA LEU A 8 -7.25 -10.21 -1.40
C LEU A 8 -7.84 -8.98 -2.10
N CYS A 9 -7.25 -7.82 -1.86
CA CYS A 9 -7.61 -6.59 -2.52
C CYS A 9 -7.45 -6.68 -4.05
N LEU A 10 -6.31 -7.21 -4.53
CA LEU A 10 -6.03 -7.39 -5.96
C LEU A 10 -6.99 -8.39 -6.61
N GLU A 11 -7.34 -9.48 -5.91
CA GLU A 11 -8.35 -10.43 -6.37
C GLU A 11 -9.70 -9.75 -6.61
N GLN A 12 -10.16 -8.95 -5.64
CA GLN A 12 -11.41 -8.22 -5.82
C GLN A 12 -11.32 -7.18 -6.95
N VAL A 13 -10.17 -6.54 -7.17
CA VAL A 13 -9.96 -5.65 -8.32
C VAL A 13 -10.12 -6.41 -9.64
N LYS A 14 -9.50 -7.58 -9.77
CA LYS A 14 -9.61 -8.45 -10.98
C LYS A 14 -11.06 -8.85 -11.26
N LEU A 15 -11.88 -9.01 -10.22
CA LEU A 15 -13.31 -9.31 -10.32
C LEU A 15 -14.20 -8.07 -10.60
N GLY A 16 -13.64 -6.96 -11.07
CA GLY A 16 -14.40 -5.72 -11.30
C GLY A 16 -14.89 -5.08 -10.00
N GLY A 17 -14.16 -5.29 -8.90
CA GLY A 17 -14.47 -4.74 -7.58
C GLY A 17 -14.11 -3.27 -7.42
N ARG A 18 -13.55 -2.63 -8.45
CA ARG A 18 -12.99 -1.27 -8.37
C ARG A 18 -13.48 -0.40 -9.55
N PRO A 19 -14.58 0.34 -9.39
CA PRO A 19 -15.09 1.24 -10.44
C PRO A 19 -14.29 2.54 -10.57
N GLY A 20 -13.35 2.81 -9.66
CA GLY A 20 -12.53 4.03 -9.67
C GLY A 20 -11.32 3.93 -8.75
N SER A 21 -11.10 4.92 -7.90
CA SER A 21 -9.94 4.94 -7.00
C SER A 21 -10.02 3.90 -5.87
N ASN A 22 -11.22 3.42 -5.53
CA ASN A 22 -11.50 2.56 -4.37
C ASN A 22 -12.30 1.29 -4.72
N LEU A 23 -12.25 0.30 -3.83
CA LEU A 23 -13.11 -0.89 -3.90
C LEU A 23 -14.57 -0.54 -3.61
N LYS A 24 -15.49 -1.23 -4.28
CA LYS A 24 -16.93 -1.18 -4.01
C LYS A 24 -17.27 -1.83 -2.67
N THR A 25 -18.40 -1.46 -2.08
CA THR A 25 -18.84 -1.98 -0.78
C THR A 25 -18.87 -3.52 -0.72
N SER A 26 -19.34 -4.18 -1.78
CA SER A 26 -19.36 -5.64 -1.84
C SER A 26 -17.96 -6.27 -1.91
N ALA A 27 -17.00 -5.62 -2.55
CA ALA A 27 -15.60 -6.05 -2.55
C ALA A 27 -14.96 -5.86 -1.16
N TRP A 28 -15.22 -4.75 -0.48
CA TRP A 28 -14.77 -4.54 0.90
C TRP A 28 -15.32 -5.60 1.86
N LYS A 29 -16.60 -5.94 1.73
CA LYS A 29 -17.23 -6.98 2.53
C LYS A 29 -16.50 -8.33 2.38
N LYS A 30 -16.18 -8.73 1.14
CA LYS A 30 -15.44 -9.97 0.85
C LYS A 30 -14.02 -9.95 1.42
N VAL A 31 -13.26 -8.86 1.19
CA VAL A 31 -11.90 -8.72 1.78
C VAL A 31 -11.94 -8.88 3.29
N ARG A 32 -12.89 -8.20 3.96
CA ARG A 32 -13.05 -8.27 5.42
C ARG A 32 -13.34 -9.69 5.89
N GLU A 33 -14.32 -10.35 5.28
CA GLU A 33 -14.74 -11.71 5.66
C GLU A 33 -13.61 -12.70 5.49
N GLU A 34 -12.96 -12.72 4.33
CA GLU A 34 -11.84 -13.63 4.08
C GLU A 34 -10.65 -13.36 4.97
N PHE A 35 -10.27 -12.09 5.16
CA PHE A 35 -9.13 -11.73 5.99
C PHE A 35 -9.38 -12.13 7.44
N ASN A 36 -10.55 -11.78 7.99
CA ASN A 36 -10.90 -12.10 9.37
C ASN A 36 -10.99 -13.60 9.62
N ASN A 37 -11.60 -14.36 8.70
CA ASN A 37 -11.68 -15.81 8.81
C ASN A 37 -10.30 -16.47 8.76
N LYS A 38 -9.42 -16.03 7.85
CA LYS A 38 -8.07 -16.59 7.68
C LYS A 38 -7.12 -16.29 8.85
N ASN A 39 -7.30 -15.14 9.52
CA ASN A 39 -6.40 -14.69 10.59
C ASN A 39 -7.02 -14.79 11.99
N LEU A 40 -8.26 -15.30 12.11
CA LEU A 40 -9.03 -15.31 13.36
C LEU A 40 -9.13 -13.92 14.00
N THR A 41 -9.32 -12.89 13.17
CA THR A 41 -9.44 -11.49 13.60
C THR A 41 -10.88 -10.99 13.46
N ASN A 42 -11.18 -9.80 13.99
CA ASN A 42 -12.49 -9.15 13.83
C ASN A 42 -12.34 -7.67 13.45
N TYR A 43 -11.55 -7.39 12.41
CA TYR A 43 -11.39 -6.03 11.92
C TYR A 43 -12.65 -5.54 11.20
N ASP A 44 -13.01 -4.28 11.43
CA ASP A 44 -14.10 -3.63 10.74
C ASP A 44 -13.66 -3.07 9.38
N GLN A 45 -14.65 -2.62 8.58
CA GLN A 45 -14.36 -2.07 7.25
C GLN A 45 -13.56 -0.75 7.32
N ARG A 46 -13.71 0.05 8.38
CA ARG A 46 -12.98 1.31 8.54
C ARG A 46 -11.49 1.04 8.73
N GLN A 47 -11.13 0.03 9.52
CA GLN A 47 -9.76 -0.41 9.73
C GLN A 47 -9.11 -0.86 8.43
N PHE A 48 -9.81 -1.64 7.59
CA PHE A 48 -9.30 -2.02 6.28
C PHE A 48 -9.11 -0.84 5.32
N LYS A 49 -10.03 0.13 5.31
CA LYS A 49 -9.89 1.36 4.51
C LYS A 49 -8.72 2.22 4.97
N ASN A 50 -8.59 2.43 6.28
CA ASN A 50 -7.45 3.17 6.85
C ASN A 50 -6.13 2.50 6.49
N TYR A 51 -6.09 1.16 6.57
CA TYR A 51 -4.91 0.39 6.22
C TYR A 51 -4.57 0.47 4.72
N TRP A 52 -5.59 0.43 3.85
CA TRP A 52 -5.44 0.67 2.42
C TRP A 52 -4.87 2.07 2.13
N ASP A 53 -5.40 3.11 2.77
CA ASP A 53 -4.92 4.48 2.58
C ASP A 53 -3.47 4.65 3.06
N MET A 54 -3.12 4.05 4.20
CA MET A 54 -1.75 4.01 4.69
C MET A 54 -0.81 3.32 3.68
N LEU A 55 -1.20 2.16 3.13
CA LEU A 55 -0.40 1.46 2.11
C LEU A 55 -0.26 2.29 0.83
N ARG A 56 -1.31 2.99 0.41
CA ARG A 56 -1.29 3.87 -0.76
C ARG A 56 -0.37 5.06 -0.56
N LYS A 57 -0.36 5.67 0.64
CA LYS A 57 0.60 6.72 1.00
C LYS A 57 2.04 6.20 0.95
N GLN A 58 2.31 5.06 1.58
CA GLN A 58 3.64 4.41 1.55
C GLN A 58 4.11 4.12 0.12
N TRP A 59 3.22 3.60 -0.73
CA TRP A 59 3.52 3.36 -2.14
C TRP A 59 3.82 4.64 -2.92
N ASN A 60 3.05 5.71 -2.69
CA ASN A 60 3.29 7.00 -3.34
C ASN A 60 4.62 7.63 -2.91
N ALA A 61 4.93 7.56 -1.61
CA ALA A 61 6.22 7.96 -1.06
C ALA A 61 7.38 7.19 -1.75
N TRP A 62 7.25 5.87 -1.85
CA TRP A 62 8.23 5.01 -2.52
C TRP A 62 8.42 5.37 -4.00
N LYS A 63 7.33 5.54 -4.76
CA LYS A 63 7.41 5.98 -6.16
C LYS A 63 8.12 7.33 -6.31
N LYS A 64 7.87 8.27 -5.40
CA LYS A 64 8.52 9.59 -5.41
C LYS A 64 10.01 9.46 -5.14
N LEU A 65 10.39 8.65 -4.15
CA LEU A 65 11.80 8.35 -3.83
C LEU A 65 12.54 7.77 -5.04
N ILE A 66 11.97 6.75 -5.69
CA ILE A 66 12.54 6.16 -6.91
C ILE A 66 12.70 7.20 -8.01
N SER A 67 11.66 8.03 -8.23
CA SER A 67 11.69 9.06 -9.27
C SER A 67 12.78 10.11 -9.04
N ILE A 68 13.08 10.48 -7.79
CA ILE A 68 14.09 11.51 -7.48
C ILE A 68 15.50 10.92 -7.49
N THR A 69 15.65 9.67 -7.10
CA THR A 69 16.96 9.00 -7.05
C THR A 69 17.46 8.60 -8.43
N GLY A 70 16.59 8.57 -9.45
CA GLY A 70 16.95 8.18 -10.81
C GLY A 70 17.25 6.68 -10.93
N LEU A 71 16.92 5.89 -9.91
CA LEU A 71 17.26 4.47 -9.83
C LEU A 71 16.41 3.56 -10.72
N GLY A 72 15.41 4.11 -11.44
CA GLY A 72 14.54 3.31 -12.29
C GLY A 72 13.79 2.24 -11.48
N GLU A 73 13.76 1.00 -11.97
CA GLU A 73 13.18 -0.11 -11.20
C GLU A 73 14.21 -0.67 -10.20
N VAL A 74 13.95 -0.47 -8.91
CA VAL A 74 14.70 -1.13 -7.83
C VAL A 74 14.13 -2.54 -7.65
N ALA A 75 14.98 -3.57 -7.74
CA ALA A 75 14.50 -4.95 -7.63
C ALA A 75 13.89 -5.22 -6.24
N PRO A 76 12.92 -6.13 -6.12
CA PRO A 76 12.33 -6.48 -4.83
C PRO A 76 13.40 -6.89 -3.82
N GLY A 77 13.40 -6.25 -2.64
CA GLY A 77 14.35 -6.54 -1.56
C GLY A 77 15.68 -5.79 -1.64
N GLN A 78 15.89 -4.95 -2.65
CA GLN A 78 17.07 -4.08 -2.70
C GLN A 78 16.87 -2.80 -1.88
N THR A 79 17.94 -2.39 -1.22
CA THR A 79 18.03 -1.11 -0.51
C THR A 79 18.57 -0.05 -1.46
N VAL A 80 17.87 1.07 -1.54
CA VAL A 80 18.37 2.27 -2.21
C VAL A 80 19.61 2.76 -1.46
N GLN A 81 20.77 2.80 -2.13
CA GLN A 81 22.00 3.34 -1.56
C GLN A 81 22.10 4.83 -1.92
N MET A 82 22.16 5.68 -0.90
CA MET A 82 22.51 7.09 -1.03
C MET A 82 23.21 7.55 0.26
N ASP A 83 23.98 8.63 0.20
CA ASP A 83 24.60 9.22 1.39
C ASP A 83 23.55 9.81 2.36
N GLN A 84 23.96 10.01 3.60
CA GLN A 84 23.06 10.45 4.68
C GLN A 84 22.49 11.86 4.44
N GLU A 85 23.28 12.76 3.87
CA GLU A 85 22.88 14.14 3.58
C GLU A 85 21.73 14.17 2.57
N ARG A 86 21.87 13.39 1.49
CA ARG A 86 20.82 13.23 0.49
C ARG A 86 19.60 12.50 1.07
N TRP A 87 19.79 11.52 1.95
CA TRP A 87 18.67 10.89 2.66
C TRP A 87 17.85 11.92 3.45
N ASP A 88 18.51 12.79 4.23
CA ASP A 88 17.85 13.78 5.08
C ASP A 88 17.07 14.83 4.27
N GLU A 89 17.57 15.20 3.09
CA GLU A 89 16.85 16.06 2.15
C GLU A 89 15.60 15.37 1.57
N GLN A 90 15.74 14.13 1.11
CA GLN A 90 14.63 13.40 0.48
C GLN A 90 13.56 13.01 1.49
N ILE A 91 13.95 12.67 2.71
CA ILE A 91 13.05 12.33 3.80
C ILE A 91 12.13 13.52 4.15
N LYS A 92 12.65 14.76 4.17
CA LYS A 92 11.84 15.97 4.38
C LYS A 92 10.74 16.14 3.31
N VAL A 93 11.06 15.81 2.06
CA VAL A 93 10.10 15.87 0.94
C VAL A 93 9.07 14.74 1.02
N ILE A 94 9.47 13.56 1.50
CA ILE A 94 8.61 12.37 1.60
C ILE A 94 7.67 12.41 2.82
N PHE A 95 8.11 12.96 3.95
CA PHE A 95 7.28 13.04 5.17
C PHE A 95 6.04 13.91 5.03
N ILE A 96 5.97 14.81 4.05
CA ILE A 96 4.76 15.57 3.72
C ILE A 96 3.61 14.64 3.27
N TYR A 97 3.92 13.43 2.79
CA TYR A 97 2.98 12.48 2.21
C TYR A 97 2.67 11.26 3.08
N LEU A 98 3.29 11.14 4.26
CA LEU A 98 3.03 10.10 5.26
C LEU A 98 2.02 10.60 6.30
#